data_AF-A0A194AG86-F1
#
_entry.id   AF-A0A194AG86-F1
#
_cell.length_a   1.000
_cell.length_b   1.000
_cell.length_c   1.000
_cell.angle_alpha   90.00
_cell.angle_beta   90.00
_cell.angle_gamma   90.00
#
_symmetry.space_group_name_H-M   'P 1'
#
loop_
_entity.id
_entity.type
_entity.pdbx_description
1 polymer ?
#
loop_
_entity_poly.entity_id
_entity_poly.type
_entity_poly.pdbx_seq_one_letter_code
_entity_poly.pdbx_strand_id
1 'polypeptide(L)'
;MGLAGGIAGSYMIHAVFGGYTMFTQLNGIVDAVGILKASGGPAALVAVLQTLPMGKVVLVAYCVFSTIFLATSVDSCAYVISCSATTRLQPGSEPTRGHRFYWALIQAGLALAAITMGGLGPVRIFANFSGALMLIPIAFVIAAWFKMTREDDALTQCCTFTNPLPVNAASEEVPGRPSKDPLSEDIPCPVEQ
;
A
#
# COMPACT_ATOMS: atom_id res chain seq x y z
N MET A 1 9.34 11.72 8.31
CA MET A 1 10.26 10.70 8.87
C MET A 1 10.01 9.29 8.33
N GLY A 2 8.74 8.86 8.11
CA GLY A 2 8.43 7.50 7.65
C GLY A 2 9.02 7.10 6.28
N LEU A 3 9.00 7.99 5.27
CA LEU A 3 9.49 7.68 3.92
C LEU A 3 10.98 7.31 3.89
N ALA A 4 11.82 8.11 4.56
CA ALA A 4 13.26 7.87 4.61
C ALA A 4 13.61 6.55 5.30
N GLY A 5 12.89 6.19 6.37
CA GLY A 5 13.07 4.91 7.07
C GLY A 5 12.71 3.70 6.20
N GLY A 6 11.61 3.78 5.46
CA GLY A 6 11.20 2.72 4.53
C GLY A 6 12.21 2.51 3.40
N ILE A 7 12.68 3.62 2.81
CA ILE A 7 13.71 3.57 1.76
C ILE A 7 15.00 2.94 2.33
N ALA A 8 15.54 3.47 3.42
CA ALA A 8 16.78 2.97 4.01
C ALA A 8 16.69 1.47 4.38
N GLY A 9 15.57 1.02 4.97
CA GLY A 9 15.36 -0.37 5.31
C GLY A 9 15.31 -1.30 4.09
N SER A 10 14.59 -0.90 3.03
CA SER A 10 14.50 -1.70 1.80
C SER A 10 15.86 -1.87 1.10
N TYR A 11 16.68 -0.80 1.08
CA TYR A 11 18.05 -0.85 0.56
C TYR A 11 18.95 -1.77 1.40
N MET A 12 18.86 -1.68 2.72
CA MET A 12 19.67 -2.50 3.63
C MET A 12 19.41 -4.00 3.42
N ILE A 13 18.15 -4.42 3.34
CA ILE A 13 17.77 -5.82 3.14
C ILE A 13 18.28 -6.32 1.78
N HIS A 14 18.10 -5.56 0.70
CA HIS A 14 18.59 -5.95 -0.63
C HIS A 14 20.11 -5.98 -0.70
N ALA A 15 20.81 -5.06 -0.04
CA ALA A 15 22.27 -5.05 0.00
C ALA A 15 22.83 -6.31 0.66
N VAL A 16 22.25 -6.73 1.80
CA VAL A 16 22.71 -7.91 2.54
C VAL A 16 22.39 -9.20 1.78
N PHE A 17 21.12 -9.47 1.45
CA PHE A 17 20.74 -10.74 0.81
C PHE A 17 21.18 -10.82 -0.66
N GLY A 18 21.09 -9.71 -1.40
CA GLY A 18 21.54 -9.63 -2.78
C GLY A 18 23.06 -9.72 -2.89
N GLY A 19 23.79 -8.99 -2.05
CA GLY A 19 25.25 -9.05 -1.99
C GLY A 19 25.77 -10.44 -1.63
N TYR A 20 25.16 -11.09 -0.64
CA TYR A 20 25.50 -12.47 -0.26
C TYR A 20 25.25 -13.47 -1.40
N THR A 21 24.07 -13.39 -2.05
CA THR A 21 23.74 -14.25 -3.20
C THR A 21 24.78 -14.09 -4.32
N MET A 22 25.16 -12.85 -4.64
CA MET A 22 26.17 -12.57 -5.65
C MET A 22 27.55 -13.11 -5.26
N PHE A 23 27.94 -12.99 -3.99
CA PHE A 23 29.19 -13.57 -3.48
C PHE A 23 29.19 -15.11 -3.63
N THR A 24 28.09 -15.79 -3.31
CA THR A 24 28.00 -17.26 -3.44
C THR A 24 28.05 -17.74 -4.90
N GLN A 25 27.51 -16.96 -5.84
CA GLN A 25 27.59 -17.24 -7.27
C GLN A 25 29.01 -17.04 -7.82
N LEU A 26 29.67 -15.93 -7.46
CA LEU A 26 31.01 -15.61 -7.98
C LEU A 26 32.09 -16.54 -7.46
N ASN A 27 31.97 -17.02 -6.22
CA ASN A 27 32.89 -18.00 -5.64
C ASN A 27 32.56 -19.46 -6.05
N GLY A 28 31.53 -19.68 -6.87
CA GLY A 28 31.16 -21.01 -7.33
C GLY A 28 30.62 -21.95 -6.24
N ILE A 29 30.14 -21.41 -5.12
CA ILE A 29 29.60 -22.19 -3.99
C ILE A 29 28.23 -22.76 -4.38
N VAL A 30 27.38 -21.94 -5.02
CA VAL A 30 26.07 -22.32 -5.55
C VAL A 30 25.80 -21.59 -6.85
N ASP A 31 25.33 -22.33 -7.86
CA ASP A 31 24.85 -21.75 -9.13
C ASP A 31 23.38 -21.28 -9.00
N ALA A 32 23.20 -20.13 -8.34
CA ALA A 32 21.90 -19.50 -8.16
C ALA A 32 21.24 -19.15 -9.51
N VAL A 33 22.01 -18.77 -10.53
CA VAL A 33 21.49 -18.40 -11.86
C VAL A 33 20.95 -19.62 -12.61
N GLY A 34 21.65 -20.75 -12.56
CA GLY A 34 21.17 -22.02 -13.13
C GLY A 34 19.89 -22.49 -12.47
N ILE A 35 19.86 -22.52 -11.13
CA ILE A 35 18.67 -22.93 -10.36
C ILE A 35 17.49 -21.98 -10.60
N LEU A 36 17.74 -20.67 -10.69
CA LEU A 36 16.69 -19.68 -10.99
C LEU A 36 16.01 -19.96 -12.34
N LYS A 37 16.78 -20.33 -13.36
CA LYS A 37 16.23 -20.66 -14.68
C LYS A 37 15.48 -22.00 -14.70
N ALA A 38 15.97 -22.99 -13.95
CA ALA A 38 15.42 -24.34 -13.95
C ALA A 38 14.20 -24.52 -13.02
N SER A 39 14.26 -23.94 -11.82
CA SER A 39 13.30 -24.20 -10.72
C SER A 39 12.67 -22.92 -10.15
N GLY A 40 13.05 -21.75 -10.66
CA GLY A 40 12.44 -20.47 -10.30
C GLY A 40 13.05 -19.79 -9.06
N GLY A 41 12.55 -18.58 -8.78
CA GLY A 41 13.05 -17.71 -7.72
C GLY A 41 13.02 -18.31 -6.32
N PRO A 42 11.91 -18.95 -5.88
CA PRO A 42 11.83 -19.56 -4.56
C PRO A 42 12.87 -20.66 -4.32
N ALA A 43 13.12 -21.50 -5.35
CA ALA A 43 14.10 -22.57 -5.27
C ALA A 43 15.54 -22.03 -5.18
N ALA A 44 15.87 -20.98 -5.94
CA ALA A 44 17.17 -20.31 -5.88
C ALA A 44 17.42 -19.69 -4.50
N LEU A 45 16.42 -19.04 -3.89
CA LEU A 45 16.53 -18.48 -2.54
C LEU A 45 16.83 -19.57 -1.50
N VAL A 46 16.10 -20.68 -1.55
CA VAL A 46 16.31 -21.81 -0.64
C VAL A 46 17.71 -22.40 -0.79
N ALA A 47 18.19 -22.56 -2.02
CA ALA A 47 19.53 -23.07 -2.30
C ALA A 47 20.63 -22.16 -1.70
N VAL A 48 20.48 -20.84 -1.86
CA VAL A 48 21.39 -19.86 -1.25
C VAL A 48 21.31 -19.91 0.29
N LEU A 49 20.11 -19.99 0.87
CA LEU A 49 19.96 -20.06 2.33
C LEU A 49 20.57 -21.32 2.95
N GLN A 50 20.57 -22.43 2.21
CA GLN A 50 21.21 -23.67 2.65
C GLN A 50 22.75 -23.59 2.69
N THR A 51 23.35 -22.62 1.99
CA THR A 51 24.81 -22.39 2.06
C THR A 51 25.28 -21.74 3.35
N LEU A 52 24.37 -21.21 4.18
CA LEU A 52 24.75 -20.62 5.46
C LEU A 52 25.13 -21.70 6.49
N PRO A 53 26.09 -21.41 7.40
CA PRO A 53 26.34 -22.26 8.55
C PRO A 53 25.07 -22.32 9.40
N MET A 54 24.50 -23.51 9.58
CA MET A 54 23.15 -23.77 10.13
C MET A 54 21.97 -23.48 9.18
N GLY A 55 22.12 -23.70 7.88
CA GLY A 55 21.07 -23.47 6.87
C GLY A 55 19.70 -24.11 7.19
N LYS A 56 19.65 -25.28 7.86
CA LYS A 56 18.38 -25.90 8.29
C LYS A 56 17.62 -25.04 9.32
N VAL A 57 18.32 -24.44 10.28
CA VAL A 57 17.72 -23.58 11.31
C VAL A 57 17.22 -22.28 10.67
N VAL A 58 18.05 -21.69 9.80
CA VAL A 58 17.70 -20.47 9.06
C VAL A 58 16.48 -20.69 8.16
N LEU A 59 16.39 -21.84 7.50
CA LEU A 59 15.25 -22.19 6.65
C LEU A 59 13.94 -22.33 7.44
N VAL A 60 13.99 -22.98 8.60
CA VAL A 60 12.81 -23.08 9.49
C VAL A 60 12.39 -21.69 9.98
N ALA A 61 13.34 -20.86 10.41
CA ALA A 61 13.07 -19.49 10.84
C ALA A 61 12.47 -18.64 9.71
N TYR A 62 13.00 -18.77 8.49
CA TYR A 62 12.47 -18.10 7.30
C TYR A 62 11.02 -18.53 7.01
N CYS A 63 10.71 -19.82 7.07
CA CYS A 63 9.33 -20.31 6.88
C CYS A 63 8.36 -19.73 7.93
N VAL A 64 8.74 -19.71 9.21
CA VAL A 64 7.90 -19.14 10.28
C VAL A 64 7.70 -17.64 10.06
N PHE A 65 8.78 -16.90 9.81
CA PHE A 65 8.73 -15.47 9.56
C PHE A 65 7.88 -15.13 8.32
N SER A 66 8.09 -15.84 7.21
CA SER A 66 7.31 -15.66 5.98
C SER A 66 5.83 -15.94 6.19
N THR A 67 5.49 -16.97 6.98
CA THR A 67 4.09 -17.31 7.30
C THR A 67 3.42 -16.20 8.10
N ILE A 68 4.09 -15.67 9.13
CA ILE A 68 3.56 -14.56 9.95
C ILE A 68 3.41 -13.29 9.09
N PHE A 69 4.43 -12.97 8.28
CA PHE A 69 4.39 -11.80 7.39
C PHE A 69 3.25 -11.90 6.37
N LEU A 70 3.03 -13.09 5.81
CA LEU A 70 1.92 -13.35 4.90
C LEU A 70 0.57 -13.22 5.61
N ALA A 71 0.42 -13.80 6.80
CA ALA A 71 -0.81 -13.74 7.58
C ALA A 71 -1.22 -12.29 7.90
N THR A 72 -0.29 -11.46 8.39
CA THR A 72 -0.55 -10.04 8.69
C THR A 72 -0.83 -9.22 7.43
N SER A 73 -0.17 -9.55 6.31
CA SER A 73 -0.41 -8.89 5.03
C SER A 73 -1.81 -9.19 4.50
N VAL A 74 -2.22 -10.46 4.51
CA VAL A 74 -3.56 -10.88 4.06
C VAL A 74 -4.65 -10.29 4.96
N ASP A 75 -4.44 -10.25 6.27
CA ASP A 75 -5.36 -9.62 7.22
C ASP A 75 -5.57 -8.13 6.92
N SER A 76 -4.48 -7.39 6.71
CA SER A 76 -4.52 -5.97 6.35
C SER A 76 -5.24 -5.74 5.01
N CYS A 77 -4.98 -6.58 4.01
CA CYS A 77 -5.66 -6.51 2.71
C CYS A 77 -7.16 -6.79 2.82
N ALA A 78 -7.55 -7.84 3.55
CA ALA A 78 -8.95 -8.19 3.77
C ALA A 78 -9.70 -7.08 4.52
N TYR A 79 -9.03 -6.44 5.49
CA TYR A 79 -9.56 -5.28 6.19
C TYR A 79 -9.86 -4.12 5.23
N VAL A 80 -8.87 -3.71 4.41
CA VAL A 80 -9.03 -2.58 3.47
C VAL A 80 -10.14 -2.85 2.45
N ILE A 81 -10.23 -4.07 1.91
CA ILE A 81 -11.30 -4.45 0.96
C ILE A 81 -12.66 -4.44 1.65
N SER A 82 -12.76 -4.92 2.89
CA SER A 82 -14.03 -4.90 3.64
C SER A 82 -14.52 -3.48 3.93
N CYS A 83 -13.59 -2.55 4.20
CA CYS A 83 -13.89 -1.13 4.39
C CYS A 83 -14.36 -0.47 3.09
N SER A 84 -13.72 -0.77 1.95
CA SER A 84 -14.11 -0.19 0.66
C SER A 84 -15.40 -0.78 0.10
N ALA A 85 -15.71 -2.04 0.40
CA ALA A 85 -16.93 -2.72 -0.04
C ALA A 85 -18.19 -2.36 0.78
N THR A 86 -18.04 -1.70 1.94
CA THR A 86 -19.17 -1.39 2.83
C THR A 86 -19.64 0.06 2.65
N THR A 87 -20.85 0.25 2.10
CA THR A 87 -21.44 1.58 1.78
C THR A 87 -21.79 2.46 3.00
N ARG A 88 -21.96 1.86 4.19
CA ARG A 88 -22.40 2.55 5.42
C ARG A 88 -21.58 2.09 6.62
N LEU A 89 -20.38 2.65 6.80
CA LEU A 89 -19.67 2.57 8.07
C LEU A 89 -19.99 3.84 8.87
N GLN A 90 -20.50 3.68 10.09
CA GLN A 90 -20.55 4.77 11.06
C GLN A 90 -19.11 5.11 11.49
N PRO A 91 -18.74 6.38 11.72
CA PRO A 91 -17.41 6.75 12.17
C PRO A 91 -17.03 5.96 13.44
N GLY A 92 -15.96 5.18 13.39
CA GLY A 92 -15.52 4.32 14.50
C GLY A 92 -16.12 2.91 14.53
N SER A 93 -16.99 2.54 13.58
CA SER A 93 -17.49 1.16 13.46
C SER A 93 -16.58 0.32 12.56
N GLU A 94 -16.13 -0.81 13.10
CA GLU A 94 -15.36 -1.80 12.36
C GLU A 94 -16.28 -2.66 11.47
N PRO A 95 -15.87 -3.03 10.24
CA PRO A 95 -16.66 -3.94 9.42
C PRO A 95 -16.81 -5.29 10.13
N THR A 96 -18.03 -5.84 10.10
CA THR A 96 -18.41 -7.08 10.79
C THR A 96 -17.40 -8.20 10.50
N ARG A 97 -16.96 -8.91 11.55
CA ARG A 97 -15.92 -9.96 11.47
C ARG A 97 -16.16 -10.99 10.36
N GLY A 98 -17.42 -11.35 10.08
CA GLY A 98 -17.78 -12.28 9.01
C GLY A 98 -17.46 -11.77 7.60
N HIS A 99 -17.55 -10.45 7.36
CA HIS A 99 -17.25 -9.88 6.05
C HIS A 99 -15.74 -9.92 5.76
N ARG A 100 -14.90 -9.71 6.79
CA ARG A 100 -13.44 -9.83 6.67
C ARG A 100 -13.02 -11.27 6.34
N PHE A 101 -13.63 -12.25 7.00
CA PHE A 101 -13.32 -13.67 6.75
C PHE A 101 -13.70 -14.09 5.32
N TYR A 102 -14.83 -13.60 4.80
CA TYR A 102 -15.21 -13.83 3.40
C TYR A 102 -14.16 -13.32 2.41
N TRP A 103 -13.66 -12.10 2.59
CA TRP A 103 -12.62 -11.55 1.71
C TRP A 103 -11.27 -12.26 1.87
N ALA A 104 -10.92 -12.68 3.08
CA ALA A 104 -9.73 -13.50 3.31
C ALA A 104 -9.83 -14.87 2.61
N LEU A 105 -11.01 -15.51 2.61
CA LEU A 105 -11.24 -16.76 1.87
C LEU A 105 -11.11 -16.57 0.36
N ILE A 106 -11.61 -15.46 -0.19
CA ILE A 106 -11.44 -15.13 -1.62
C ILE A 106 -9.95 -14.97 -1.95
N GLN A 107 -9.18 -14.27 -1.12
CA GLN A 107 -7.74 -14.11 -1.32
C GLN A 107 -6.99 -15.44 -1.28
N ALA A 108 -7.33 -16.31 -0.33
CA ALA A 108 -6.77 -17.66 -0.25
C ALA A 108 -7.13 -18.50 -1.49
N GLY A 109 -8.38 -18.42 -1.96
CA GLY A 109 -8.84 -19.07 -3.18
C GLY A 109 -8.10 -18.57 -4.43
N LEU A 110 -7.85 -17.26 -4.53
CA LEU A 110 -7.09 -16.67 -5.62
C LEU A 110 -5.64 -17.14 -5.63
N ALA A 111 -5.00 -17.19 -4.45
CA ALA A 111 -3.64 -17.71 -4.32
C ALA A 111 -3.56 -19.19 -4.75
N LEU A 112 -4.51 -20.02 -4.31
CA LEU A 112 -4.59 -21.42 -4.70
C LEU A 112 -4.81 -21.59 -6.21
N ALA A 113 -5.76 -20.84 -6.78
CA ALA A 113 -6.03 -20.85 -8.22
C ALA A 113 -4.78 -20.48 -9.03
N ALA A 114 -4.03 -19.48 -8.57
CA ALA A 114 -2.83 -19.04 -9.25
C ALA A 114 -1.68 -20.07 -9.20
N ILE A 115 -1.54 -20.78 -8.07
CA ILE A 115 -0.59 -21.91 -7.98
C ILE A 115 -0.97 -23.01 -8.96
N THR A 116 -2.26 -23.36 -9.06
CA THR A 116 -2.73 -24.42 -9.97
C THR A 116 -2.60 -24.08 -11.46
N MET A 117 -2.66 -22.79 -11.84
CA MET A 117 -2.61 -22.34 -13.23
C MET A 117 -1.19 -22.25 -13.84
N GLY A 118 -0.14 -22.64 -13.11
CA GLY A 118 1.23 -22.63 -13.64
C GLY A 118 2.19 -21.69 -12.91
N GLY A 119 1.86 -21.27 -11.68
CA GLY A 119 2.80 -20.63 -10.77
C GLY A 119 3.10 -19.15 -11.07
N LEU A 120 4.39 -18.78 -11.01
CA LEU A 120 4.85 -17.38 -11.00
C LEU A 120 4.55 -16.58 -12.28
N GLY A 121 4.48 -17.24 -13.43
CA GLY A 121 4.26 -16.59 -14.73
C GLY A 121 2.90 -15.88 -14.82
N PRO A 122 1.78 -16.62 -14.69
CA PRO A 122 0.44 -16.04 -14.68
C PRO A 122 0.28 -14.98 -13.59
N VAL A 123 0.74 -15.26 -12.36
CA VAL A 123 0.67 -14.31 -11.23
C VAL A 123 1.32 -12.98 -11.58
N ARG A 124 2.49 -13.00 -12.20
CA ARG A 124 3.23 -11.78 -12.57
C ARG A 124 2.47 -10.96 -13.61
N ILE A 125 1.87 -11.61 -14.62
CA ILE A 125 1.09 -10.93 -15.65
C ILE A 125 -0.16 -10.29 -15.05
N PHE A 126 -0.90 -11.02 -14.20
CA PHE A 126 -2.06 -10.48 -13.50
C PHE A 126 -1.69 -9.30 -12.59
N ALA A 127 -0.58 -9.41 -11.84
CA ALA A 127 -0.10 -8.33 -10.97
C ALA A 127 0.30 -7.08 -11.76
N ASN A 128 1.04 -7.24 -12.87
CA ASN A 128 1.43 -6.12 -13.74
C ASN A 128 0.20 -5.44 -14.35
N PHE A 129 -0.76 -6.23 -14.84
CA PHE A 129 -1.98 -5.71 -15.44
C PHE A 129 -2.84 -4.96 -14.40
N SER A 130 -3.05 -5.56 -13.22
CA SER A 130 -3.78 -4.94 -12.12
C SER A 130 -3.10 -3.66 -11.63
N GLY A 131 -1.76 -3.65 -11.55
CA GLY A 131 -0.98 -2.48 -11.12
C GLY A 131 -1.07 -1.34 -12.13
N ALA A 132 -0.98 -1.63 -13.43
CA ALA A 132 -1.15 -0.64 -14.49
C ALA A 132 -2.55 -0.01 -14.46
N LEU A 133 -3.59 -0.83 -14.25
CA LEU A 133 -4.97 -0.34 -14.16
C LEU A 133 -5.17 0.59 -12.95
N MET A 134 -4.51 0.30 -11.82
CA MET A 134 -4.57 1.14 -10.60
C MET A 134 -3.91 2.52 -10.78
N LEU A 135 -3.10 2.72 -11.81
CA LEU A 135 -2.49 4.02 -12.08
C LEU A 135 -3.53 5.09 -12.45
N ILE A 136 -4.64 4.69 -13.09
CA ILE A 136 -5.71 5.59 -13.53
C ILE A 136 -6.38 6.33 -12.35
N PRO A 137 -6.93 5.65 -11.33
CA PRO A 137 -7.53 6.34 -10.18
C PRO A 137 -6.50 7.13 -9.37
N ILE A 138 -5.25 6.67 -9.28
CA ILE A 138 -4.17 7.41 -8.60
C ILE A 138 -3.92 8.74 -9.31
N ALA A 139 -3.81 8.75 -10.64
CA ALA A 139 -3.63 9.96 -11.43
C ALA A 139 -4.82 10.92 -11.25
N PHE A 140 -6.05 10.40 -11.20
CA PHE A 140 -7.24 11.21 -10.96
C PHE A 140 -7.24 11.86 -9.57
N VAL A 141 -6.90 11.11 -8.52
CA VAL A 141 -6.80 11.64 -7.15
C VAL A 141 -5.72 12.71 -7.05
N ILE A 142 -4.56 12.51 -7.70
CA ILE A 142 -3.49 13.52 -7.75
C ILE A 142 -4.00 14.80 -8.45
N ALA A 143 -4.67 14.67 -9.60
CA ALA A 143 -5.24 15.81 -10.31
C ALA A 143 -6.30 16.54 -9.48
N ALA A 144 -7.19 15.80 -8.81
CA ALA A 144 -8.20 16.35 -7.91
C ALA A 144 -7.57 17.06 -6.71
N TRP A 145 -6.50 16.50 -6.14
CA TRP A 145 -5.75 17.12 -5.05
C TRP A 145 -5.11 18.44 -5.48
N PHE A 146 -4.49 18.49 -6.66
CA PHE A 146 -3.96 19.74 -7.21
C PHE A 146 -5.06 20.77 -7.49
N LYS A 147 -6.24 20.34 -7.96
CA LYS A 147 -7.38 21.26 -8.17
C LYS A 147 -7.88 21.83 -6.85
N MET A 148 -8.06 20.97 -5.85
CA MET A 148 -8.51 21.35 -4.50
C MET A 148 -7.54 22.33 -3.83
N THR A 149 -6.24 22.06 -3.91
CA THR A 149 -5.21 22.95 -3.33
C THR A 149 -5.22 24.33 -4.00
N ARG A 150 -5.47 24.41 -5.32
CA ARG A 150 -5.58 25.69 -6.04
C ARG A 150 -6.85 26.46 -5.69
N GLU A 151 -7.94 25.76 -5.36
CA GLU A 151 -9.18 26.36 -4.90
C GLU A 151 -9.05 26.90 -3.46
N ASP A 152 -8.31 26.21 -2.58
CA ASP A 152 -8.03 26.65 -1.22
C ASP A 152 -7.14 27.92 -1.18
N ASP A 153 -6.15 28.04 -2.07
CA ASP A 153 -5.35 29.27 -2.21
C ASP A 153 -6.22 30.47 -2.62
N ALA A 154 -7.18 30.27 -3.52
CA ALA A 154 -8.09 31.33 -3.99
C ALA A 154 -9.09 31.76 -2.91
N LEU A 155 -9.62 30.82 -2.12
CA LEU A 155 -10.53 31.11 -1.00
C LEU A 155 -9.80 31.82 0.14
N THR A 156 -8.57 31.42 0.46
CA THR A 156 -7.74 32.05 1.50
C THR A 156 -7.43 33.52 1.16
N GLN A 157 -7.20 33.83 -0.13
CA GLN A 157 -6.97 35.20 -0.58
C GLN A 157 -8.22 36.11 -0.45
N CYS A 158 -9.42 35.60 -0.76
CA CYS A 158 -10.67 36.34 -0.57
C CYS A 158 -10.99 36.61 0.91
N CYS A 159 -10.78 35.61 1.78
CA CYS A 159 -11.00 35.77 3.22
C CYS A 159 -10.00 36.75 3.87
N THR A 160 -8.78 36.86 3.33
CA THR A 160 -7.75 37.80 3.84
C THR A 160 -8.04 39.26 3.42
N PHE A 161 -8.60 39.50 2.23
CA PHE A 161 -8.91 40.85 1.77
C PHE A 161 -10.17 41.44 2.44
N THR A 162 -11.10 40.58 2.87
CA THR A 162 -12.37 41.00 3.49
C THR A 162 -12.32 41.19 5.00
N ASN A 163 -11.23 40.82 5.68
CA ASN A 163 -11.11 41.00 7.14
C ASN A 163 -9.67 41.33 7.58
N PRO A 164 -9.34 42.61 7.78
CA PRO A 164 -8.01 43.03 8.25
C PRO A 164 -7.95 43.04 9.79
N LEU A 165 -8.23 41.91 10.44
CA LEU A 165 -8.06 41.76 11.89
C LEU A 165 -7.01 40.70 12.22
N PRO A 166 -6.21 40.91 13.29
CA PRO A 166 -4.92 40.26 13.46
C PRO A 166 -5.05 38.75 13.71
N VAL A 167 -4.09 38.01 13.14
CA VAL A 167 -3.85 36.56 13.15
C VAL A 167 -3.54 36.00 14.55
N ASN A 168 -4.17 36.50 15.62
CA ASN A 168 -3.90 36.06 16.98
C ASN A 168 -5.19 35.70 17.73
N ALA A 169 -6.06 34.86 17.16
CA ALA A 169 -7.25 34.36 17.87
C ALA A 169 -7.88 33.10 17.24
N ALA A 170 -7.10 32.17 16.67
CA ALA A 170 -7.62 30.88 16.19
C ALA A 170 -6.95 29.68 16.87
N SER A 171 -6.51 29.85 18.12
CA SER A 171 -6.26 28.76 19.05
C SER A 171 -7.51 28.59 19.92
N GLU A 172 -8.63 28.18 19.34
CA GLU A 172 -9.72 27.58 20.11
C GLU A 172 -10.51 26.66 19.18
N GLU A 173 -10.78 25.46 19.70
CA GLU A 173 -11.44 24.36 19.01
C GLU A 173 -12.74 24.79 18.32
N VAL A 174 -13.04 24.22 17.15
CA VAL A 174 -14.41 24.19 16.63
C VAL A 174 -15.00 22.82 16.97
N PRO A 175 -15.69 22.65 18.10
CA PRO A 175 -16.42 21.44 18.40
C PRO A 175 -17.78 21.48 17.68
N GLY A 176 -18.12 20.39 17.00
CA GLY A 176 -19.48 20.12 16.56
C GLY A 176 -19.86 20.75 15.22
N ARG A 177 -19.79 19.95 14.15
CA ARG A 177 -20.57 20.18 12.93
C ARG A 177 -21.95 19.53 13.13
N PRO A 178 -23.07 20.26 13.26
CA PRO A 178 -24.37 19.67 13.08
C PRO A 178 -24.71 19.57 11.58
N SER A 179 -25.55 18.59 11.31
CA SER A 179 -26.01 18.12 10.02
C SER A 179 -27.12 19.01 9.44
N LYS A 180 -27.01 19.27 8.13
CA LYS A 180 -28.01 19.83 7.18
C LYS A 180 -28.29 21.33 7.26
N ASP A 181 -28.11 21.98 6.10
CA ASP A 181 -29.10 22.90 5.54
C ASP A 181 -29.19 22.68 4.01
N PRO A 182 -30.40 22.43 3.46
CA PRO A 182 -30.67 22.44 2.01
C PRO A 182 -31.28 23.79 1.59
N LEU A 183 -30.78 24.39 0.49
CA LEU A 183 -31.23 25.69 -0.07
C LEU A 183 -30.89 26.86 0.87
N SER A 184 -30.47 28.07 0.51
CA SER A 184 -30.34 28.91 -0.69
C SER A 184 -29.25 29.94 -0.29
N GLU A 185 -28.59 30.75 -1.09
CA GLU A 185 -28.89 31.46 -2.32
C GLU A 185 -27.57 32.10 -2.80
N ASP A 186 -27.50 32.35 -4.10
CA ASP A 186 -26.39 32.96 -4.83
C ASP A 186 -25.70 34.14 -4.11
N ILE A 187 -24.37 34.08 -4.00
CA ILE A 187 -23.56 35.29 -3.95
C ILE A 187 -22.89 35.43 -5.32
N PRO A 188 -23.29 36.41 -6.14
CA PRO A 188 -22.67 36.64 -7.44
C PRO A 188 -21.26 37.18 -7.23
N CYS A 189 -20.26 36.60 -7.90
CA CYS A 189 -19.01 37.31 -8.16
C CYS A 189 -19.34 38.58 -8.96
N PRO A 190 -18.96 39.78 -8.51
CA PRO A 190 -19.05 40.95 -9.37
C PRO A 190 -18.04 40.77 -10.51
N VAL A 191 -18.55 40.84 -11.74
CA VAL A 191 -17.77 41.06 -12.96
C VAL A 191 -17.10 42.43 -12.82
N GLU A 192 -15.78 42.46 -12.75
CA GLU A 192 -14.99 43.70 -12.79
C GLU A 192 -15.01 44.25 -14.23
N GLN A 193 -15.37 45.53 -14.38
CA GLN A 193 -15.23 46.34 -15.60
C GLN A 193 -13.83 46.93 -15.69
#